data_AF-A0AAW3W7J3-F1
#
_entry.id   AF-A0AAW3W7J3-F1
#
_cell.length_a   1.000
_cell.length_b   1.000
_cell.length_c   1.000
_cell.angle_alpha   90.00
_cell.angle_beta   90.00
_cell.angle_gamma   90.00
#
_symmetry.space_group_name_H-M   'P 1'
#
loop_
_entity.id
_entity.type
_entity.pdbx_description
1 polymer ?
#
loop_
_entity_poly.entity_id
_entity_poly.type
_entity_poly.pdbx_seq_one_letter_code
_entity_poly.pdbx_strand_id
1 'polypeptide(L)'
;MTGFENLTPEDSLILTNAIAISLAKGKNADEINVIGNFLVGIGCLLLTIASQQQYLTVLQESRNSNSTQNNNNNSNNTNNNNNNNNNNAAKSTAADDVIIG
;
A
#
# COMPACT_ATOMS: atom_id res chain seq x y z
N MET A 1 22.97 -0.64 6.88
CA MET A 1 24.10 0.18 7.40
C MET A 1 23.59 0.84 8.66
N THR A 2 23.96 0.35 9.83
CA THR A 2 23.36 0.83 11.09
C THR A 2 24.48 1.09 12.09
N GLY A 3 24.81 2.36 12.28
CA GLY A 3 25.87 2.81 13.20
C GLY A 3 25.34 3.29 14.56
N PHE A 4 24.03 3.53 14.66
CA PHE A 4 23.40 4.18 15.82
C PHE A 4 22.27 3.36 16.46
N GLU A 5 21.93 2.18 15.94
CA GLU A 5 20.77 1.39 16.41
C GLU A 5 20.93 0.82 17.83
N ASN A 6 22.15 0.81 18.36
CA ASN A 6 22.45 0.32 19.71
C ASN A 6 22.75 1.44 20.71
N LEU A 7 22.56 2.71 20.34
CA LEU A 7 22.73 3.82 21.28
C LEU A 7 21.43 4.04 22.05
N THR A 8 21.54 4.14 23.38
CA THR A 8 20.46 4.68 24.20
C THR A 8 20.29 6.18 23.92
N PRO A 9 19.14 6.79 24.28
CA PRO A 9 18.99 8.24 24.24
C PRO A 9 20.11 8.97 25.01
N GLU A 10 20.52 8.44 26.16
CA GLU A 10 21.62 8.96 26.98
C GLU A 10 22.97 8.88 26.25
N ASP A 11 23.28 7.74 25.61
CA ASP A 11 24.51 7.60 24.81
C ASP A 11 24.54 8.59 23.66
N SER A 12 23.39 8.80 23.01
CA SER A 12 23.24 9.75 21.91
C SER A 12 23.44 11.19 22.38
N LEU A 13 22.95 11.55 23.57
CA LEU A 13 23.18 12.87 24.17
C LEU A 13 24.66 13.10 24.47
N ILE A 14 25.33 12.11 25.09
CA ILE A 14 26.76 12.19 25.39
C ILE A 14 27.58 12.34 24.10
N LEU A 15 27.28 11.52 23.10
CA LEU A 15 27.95 11.57 21.80
C LEU A 15 27.76 12.92 21.10
N THR A 16 26.52 13.44 21.09
CA THR A 16 26.21 14.72 20.45
C THR A 16 26.96 15.87 21.12
N ASN A 17 27.04 15.87 22.46
CA ASN A 17 27.82 16.86 23.20
C ASN A 17 29.32 16.74 22.89
N ALA A 18 29.87 15.51 22.81
CA ALA A 18 31.28 15.30 22.48
C ALA A 18 31.61 15.84 21.07
N ILE A 19 30.72 15.62 20.10
CA ILE A 19 30.85 16.15 18.73
C ILE A 19 30.79 17.68 18.76
N ALA A 20 29.79 18.28 19.43
CA ALA A 20 29.61 19.73 19.49
C ALA A 20 30.83 20.43 20.11
N ILE A 21 31.33 19.91 21.25
CA ILE A 21 32.53 20.44 21.90
C ILE A 21 33.75 20.33 20.98
N SER A 22 33.91 19.19 20.31
CA SER A 22 35.05 18.97 19.39
C SER A 22 35.01 19.93 18.20
N LEU A 23 33.83 20.18 17.64
CA LEU A 23 33.64 21.12 16.52
C LEU A 23 33.85 22.57 16.93
N ALA A 24 33.49 22.94 18.17
CA ALA A 24 33.62 24.31 18.68
C ALA A 24 35.03 24.66 19.18
N LYS A 25 35.85 23.66 19.51
CA LYS A 25 37.15 23.85 20.15
C LYS A 25 38.07 24.75 19.31
N GLY A 26 38.55 25.83 19.91
CA GLY A 26 39.49 26.77 19.28
C GLY A 26 38.87 27.71 18.26
N LYS A 27 37.54 27.73 18.14
CA LYS A 27 36.81 28.62 17.22
C LYS A 27 36.18 29.79 17.95
N ASN A 28 35.98 30.88 17.23
CA ASN A 28 35.21 32.02 17.72
C ASN A 28 33.70 31.82 17.49
N ALA A 29 32.89 32.74 18.02
CA ALA A 29 31.44 32.67 17.94
C ALA A 29 30.90 32.68 16.49
N ASP A 30 31.50 33.47 15.59
CA ASP A 30 31.05 33.55 14.20
C ASP A 30 31.29 32.24 13.46
N GLU A 31 32.47 31.62 13.66
CA GLU A 31 32.78 30.31 13.08
C GLU A 31 31.87 29.21 13.63
N ILE A 32 31.60 29.21 14.94
CA ILE A 32 30.67 28.27 15.57
C ILE A 32 29.26 28.43 14.99
N ASN A 33 28.79 29.68 14.81
CA ASN A 33 27.49 29.97 14.23
C ASN A 33 27.36 29.43 12.80
N VAL A 34 28.40 29.58 11.97
CA VAL A 34 28.41 29.03 10.60
C VAL A 34 28.30 27.50 10.63
N ILE A 35 29.09 26.82 11.47
CA ILE A 35 29.07 25.36 11.59
C ILE A 35 27.73 24.86 12.13
N GLY A 36 27.18 25.53 13.15
CA GLY A 36 25.89 25.20 13.74
C GLY A 36 24.77 25.34 12.72
N ASN A 37 24.71 26.47 12.00
CA ASN A 37 23.72 26.69 10.95
C ASN A 37 23.83 25.68 9.80
N PHE A 38 25.06 25.28 9.43
CA PHE A 38 25.29 24.24 8.44
C PHE A 38 24.71 22.88 8.88
N LEU A 39 24.97 22.45 10.12
CA LEU A 39 24.42 21.20 10.67
C LEU A 39 22.89 21.24 10.80
N VAL A 40 22.32 22.37 11.24
CA VAL A 40 20.86 22.57 11.27
C VAL A 40 20.28 22.44 9.86
N GLY A 41 20.90 23.07 8.86
CA GLY A 41 20.48 22.97 7.46
C GLY A 41 20.47 21.53 6.93
N ILE A 42 21.53 20.76 7.20
CA ILE A 42 21.58 19.33 6.85
C ILE A 42 20.43 18.57 7.53
N GLY A 43 20.22 18.78 8.83
CA GLY A 43 19.15 18.13 9.60
C GLY A 43 17.76 18.39 9.00
N CYS A 44 17.47 19.65 8.65
CA CYS A 44 16.21 20.03 8.00
C CYS A 44 16.03 19.35 6.64
N LEU A 45 17.07 19.27 5.82
CA LEU A 45 17.02 18.60 4.53
C LEU A 45 16.77 17.10 4.67
N LEU A 46 17.44 16.43 5.62
CA LEU A 46 17.23 15.01 5.89
C LEU A 46 15.80 14.72 6.35
N LEU A 47 15.25 15.53 7.26
CA LEU A 47 13.85 15.42 7.69
C LEU A 47 12.87 15.63 6.53
N THR A 48 13.16 16.59 5.66
CA THR A 48 12.34 16.87 4.46
C THR A 48 12.37 15.70 3.49
N ILE A 49 13.53 15.09 3.26
CA ILE A 49 13.66 13.90 2.40
C ILE A 49 12.86 12.74 3.01
N ALA A 50 12.98 12.51 4.32
CA ALA A 50 12.25 11.44 5.00
C ALA A 50 10.73 11.62 4.91
N SER A 51 10.22 12.84 5.11
CA SER A 51 8.79 13.13 4.98
C SER A 51 8.28 12.94 3.55
N GLN A 52 9.07 13.33 2.54
CA GLN A 52 8.75 13.07 1.13
C GLN A 52 8.71 11.56 0.83
N GLN A 53 9.66 10.77 1.34
CA GLN A 53 9.65 9.31 1.16
C GLN A 53 8.42 8.68 1.81
N GLN A 54 8.09 9.05 3.04
CA GLN A 54 6.90 8.55 3.74
C GLN A 54 5.60 8.91 3.01
N TYR A 55 5.48 10.14 2.51
CA TYR A 55 4.34 10.57 1.72
C TYR A 55 4.17 9.73 0.44
N LEU A 56 5.25 9.46 -0.28
CA LEU A 56 5.21 8.62 -1.49
C LEU A 56 4.79 7.19 -1.18
N THR A 57 5.22 6.62 -0.06
CA THR A 57 4.78 5.30 0.41
C THR A 57 3.27 5.27 0.64
N VAL A 58 2.74 6.23 1.40
CA VAL A 58 1.29 6.34 1.66
C VAL A 58 0.48 6.49 0.36
N LEU A 59 0.98 7.26 -0.60
CA LEU A 59 0.34 7.44 -1.90
C LEU A 59 0.35 6.17 -2.76
N GLN A 60 1.40 5.35 -2.68
CA GLN A 60 1.47 4.05 -3.36
C GLN A 60 0.52 3.04 -2.72
N GLU A 61 0.50 2.96 -1.38
CA GLU A 61 -0.42 2.10 -0.64
C GLU A 61 -1.88 2.43 -0.97
N SER A 62 -2.23 3.72 -0.96
CA SER A 62 -3.57 4.19 -1.31
C SER A 62 -3.99 3.83 -2.74
N ARG A 63 -3.04 3.84 -3.70
CA ARG A 63 -3.29 3.41 -5.08
C ARG A 63 -3.52 1.89 -5.18
N ASN A 64 -2.76 1.10 -4.45
CA ASN A 64 -2.87 -0.36 -4.46
C ASN A 64 -4.16 -0.86 -3.78
N SER A 65 -4.67 -0.16 -2.76
CA SER A 65 -5.96 -0.50 -2.15
C SER A 65 -7.14 -0.30 -3.11
N ASN A 66 -7.11 0.74 -3.95
CA ASN A 66 -8.22 1.04 -4.87
C ASN A 66 -8.30 0.11 -6.10
N SER A 67 -7.20 -0.55 -6.50
CA SER A 67 -7.22 -1.47 -7.66
C SER A 67 -7.88 -2.82 -7.37
N THR A 68 -7.92 -3.25 -6.10
CA THR A 68 -8.47 -4.56 -5.72
C THR A 68 -10.01 -4.54 -5.61
N GLN A 69 -10.61 -3.38 -5.38
CA GLN A 69 -12.06 -3.25 -5.18
C GLN A 69 -12.88 -3.32 -6.48
N ASN A 70 -12.27 -3.10 -7.65
CA ASN A 70 -13.00 -3.05 -8.93
C ASN A 70 -13.27 -4.43 -9.56
N ASN A 71 -12.62 -5.51 -9.11
CA ASN A 71 -12.78 -6.84 -9.73
C ASN A 71 -13.90 -7.71 -9.12
N ASN A 72 -14.59 -7.26 -8.07
CA ASN A 72 -15.61 -8.09 -7.39
C ASN A 72 -17.06 -7.83 -7.81
N ASN A 73 -17.33 -6.94 -8.76
CA ASN A 73 -18.70 -6.59 -9.17
C ASN A 73 -19.24 -7.33 -10.41
N ASN A 74 -18.54 -8.34 -10.96
CA ASN A 74 -19.00 -9.07 -12.16
C ASN A 74 -19.40 -10.54 -11.91
N SER A 75 -19.70 -10.94 -10.69
CA SER A 75 -20.19 -12.30 -10.39
C SER A 75 -21.56 -12.24 -9.76
N ASN A 76 -22.60 -12.05 -10.58
CA ASN A 76 -23.98 -12.45 -10.29
C ASN A 76 -24.88 -12.23 -11.52
N ASN A 77 -24.67 -13.00 -12.59
CA ASN A 77 -25.75 -13.30 -13.51
C ASN A 77 -25.54 -14.65 -14.19
N THR A 78 -25.67 -15.73 -13.42
CA THR A 78 -25.96 -17.05 -13.98
C THR A 78 -27.32 -17.46 -13.43
N ASN A 79 -28.37 -16.94 -14.05
CA ASN A 79 -29.73 -17.37 -13.80
C ASN A 79 -29.84 -18.86 -14.15
N ASN A 80 -30.02 -19.66 -13.11
CA ASN A 80 -30.18 -21.11 -13.13
C ASN A 80 -31.45 -21.49 -13.90
N ASN A 81 -31.33 -21.72 -15.22
CA ASN A 81 -32.38 -22.37 -15.98
C ASN A 81 -32.25 -23.88 -15.85
N ASN A 82 -32.78 -24.43 -14.76
CA ASN A 82 -33.06 -25.85 -14.68
C ASN A 82 -34.55 -26.05 -14.44
N ASN A 83 -35.32 -26.15 -15.52
CA ASN A 83 -36.62 -26.81 -15.46
C ASN A 83 -36.67 -27.91 -16.53
N ASN A 84 -36.10 -29.05 -16.14
CA ASN A 84 -36.38 -30.33 -16.75
C ASN A 84 -37.74 -30.82 -16.22
N ASN A 85 -38.74 -30.93 -17.09
CA ASN A 85 -39.86 -31.83 -16.82
C ASN A 85 -40.21 -32.64 -18.07
N ASN A 86 -39.51 -33.77 -18.19
CA ASN A 86 -39.96 -34.93 -18.94
C ASN A 86 -41.02 -35.69 -18.13
N ASN A 87 -42.24 -35.82 -18.64
CA ASN A 87 -42.86 -37.15 -18.74
C ASN A 87 -44.14 -37.19 -19.59
N ASN A 88 -44.02 -37.94 -20.69
CA ASN A 88 -44.83 -39.12 -21.01
C ASN A 88 -46.36 -38.97 -21.17
N ALA A 89 -46.82 -38.90 -22.43
CA ALA A 89 -48.18 -39.24 -22.81
C ALA A 89 -48.19 -40.25 -23.97
N ALA A 90 -48.39 -41.51 -23.59
CA ALA A 90 -49.24 -42.51 -24.25
C ALA A 90 -49.09 -42.75 -25.77
N LYS A 91 -48.31 -43.79 -26.06
CA LYS A 91 -48.66 -44.93 -26.94
C LYS A 91 -50.13 -44.98 -27.42
N SER A 92 -50.37 -44.97 -28.73
CA SER A 92 -51.29 -45.95 -29.35
C SER A 92 -51.00 -46.12 -30.84
N THR A 93 -50.69 -47.37 -31.18
CA THR A 93 -50.47 -47.94 -32.51
C THR A 93 -51.78 -48.08 -33.29
N ALA A 94 -51.69 -47.90 -34.61
CA ALA A 94 -52.45 -48.54 -35.70
C ALA A 94 -53.99 -48.54 -35.65
N ALA A 95 -54.61 -47.87 -36.63
CA ALA A 95 -55.45 -48.50 -37.64
C ALA A 95 -55.78 -47.51 -38.77
N ASP A 96 -55.47 -47.93 -39.99
CA ASP A 96 -56.06 -47.47 -41.25
C ASP A 96 -57.60 -47.62 -41.25
N ASP A 97 -58.22 -46.95 -42.22
CA ASP A 97 -59.64 -46.97 -42.64
C ASP A 97 -60.59 -46.10 -41.79
N VAL A 98 -61.42 -45.20 -42.34
CA VAL A 98 -62.40 -45.41 -43.43
C VAL A 98 -62.77 -44.06 -44.11
N ILE A 99 -62.96 -44.14 -45.44
CA ILE A 99 -63.51 -43.13 -46.38
C ILE A 99 -64.98 -42.76 -46.04
N ILE A 100 -65.49 -41.68 -46.64
CA ILE A 100 -66.90 -41.28 -46.92
C ILE A 100 -67.28 -40.01 -46.13
N GLY A 101 -67.67 -38.89 -46.73
CA GLY A 101 -67.91 -38.52 -48.12
C GLY A 101 -68.22 -37.02 -48.24
#